data_AF-A0A1I0WM88-F1
#
_entry.id   AF-A0A1I0WM88-F1
#
_cell.length_a   1.000
_cell.length_b   1.000
_cell.length_c   1.000
_cell.angle_alpha   90.00
_cell.angle_beta   90.00
_cell.angle_gamma   90.00
#
_symmetry.space_group_name_H-M   'P 1'
#
loop_
_entity.id
_entity.type
_entity.pdbx_description
1 polymer ?
#
loop_
_entity_poly.entity_id
_entity_poly.type
_entity_poly.pdbx_seq_one_letter_code
_entity_poly.pdbx_strand_id
1 'polypeptide(L)'
;MKLLKSIVITSVLLTSIANYGQFTDQINSNRPGKSMGAFAVGKKIYQVESGVYYINESHDVRNYDARGFGLDFAARGGFIKEQLEFILEAQFQLDKYSAENFSTGRSGLKQTLFGAKYLFYDPFKKGPAKPNIYSWKANHRMSWKQFIPAISGYVGANYVMKNDYSIPDESVISPKVMLITQHHFGMKWVLVSNIIADKITSNNSSFGSIFTLTRGINEKWSAFVENKAIKGDYYSDGIFTIGATHLLKNHIQVDASISKNIKSTPSLLYGGIGFSWRFDKKHKDIQIKDGKEVKEEKKDKDSKGVKSQEELDKEKAKAEKKARKNKPDGEEEPVPETKKKRLDDLEEETPTPTP
;
A
#
# COMPACT_ATOMS: atom_id res chain seq x y z
N MET A 1 1.14 45.71 -15.02
CA MET A 1 1.94 44.45 -15.10
C MET A 1 2.64 44.05 -13.80
N LYS A 2 3.29 44.96 -13.05
CA LYS A 2 3.99 44.61 -11.78
C LYS A 2 3.03 44.13 -10.66
N LEU A 3 1.87 44.77 -10.51
CA LEU A 3 0.84 44.36 -9.53
C LEU A 3 0.25 42.97 -9.82
N LEU A 4 -0.01 42.65 -11.10
CA LEU A 4 -0.54 41.34 -11.49
C LEU A 4 0.46 40.20 -11.19
N LYS A 5 1.75 40.42 -11.42
CA LYS A 5 2.82 39.47 -11.03
C LYS A 5 2.86 39.27 -9.52
N SER A 6 2.72 40.35 -8.73
CA SER A 6 2.73 40.25 -7.27
C SER A 6 1.52 39.47 -6.75
N ILE A 7 0.32 39.69 -7.30
CA ILE A 7 -0.90 38.97 -6.91
C ILE A 7 -0.81 37.48 -7.25
N VAL A 8 -0.26 37.13 -8.43
CA VAL A 8 -0.04 35.72 -8.82
C VAL A 8 0.98 35.05 -7.91
N ILE A 9 2.07 35.74 -7.54
CA ILE A 9 3.09 35.22 -6.61
C ILE A 9 2.49 35.02 -5.20
N THR A 10 1.70 35.99 -4.72
CA THR A 10 1.03 35.88 -3.41
C THR A 10 -0.02 34.77 -3.40
N SER A 11 -0.78 34.59 -4.49
CA SER A 11 -1.76 33.50 -4.63
C SER A 11 -1.10 32.12 -4.63
N VAL A 12 0.04 31.96 -5.31
CA VAL A 12 0.85 30.72 -5.31
C VAL A 12 1.47 30.44 -3.92
N LEU A 13 1.78 31.47 -3.14
CA LEU A 13 2.27 31.33 -1.76
C LEU A 13 1.15 30.96 -0.77
N LEU A 14 -0.07 31.44 -0.99
CA LEU A 14 -1.23 31.16 -0.12
C LEU A 14 -1.76 29.71 -0.27
N THR A 15 -1.60 29.07 -1.43
CA THR A 15 -1.99 27.66 -1.62
C THR A 15 -1.05 26.67 -0.94
N SER A 16 0.09 27.12 -0.40
CA SER A 16 1.08 26.27 0.27
C SER A 16 0.77 25.97 1.75
N ILE A 17 -0.28 26.58 2.33
CA ILE A 17 -0.53 26.57 3.79
C ILE A 17 -1.49 25.43 4.23
N ALA A 18 -2.11 24.70 3.31
CA ALA A 18 -2.97 23.56 3.64
C ALA A 18 -2.19 22.24 3.64
N ASN A 19 -1.39 21.98 4.67
CA ASN A 19 -0.84 20.65 4.92
C ASN A 19 -1.05 20.29 6.40
N TYR A 20 -2.19 19.67 6.68
CA TYR A 20 -2.44 19.02 7.96
C TYR A 20 -1.79 17.63 7.91
N GLY A 21 -0.75 17.46 8.73
CA GLY A 21 -0.10 16.18 8.97
C GLY A 21 -1.00 15.28 9.81
N GLN A 22 -1.55 14.27 9.17
CA GLN A 22 -2.16 13.10 9.79
C GLN A 22 -1.65 11.87 9.01
N PHE A 23 -1.81 10.68 9.58
CA PHE A 23 -1.52 9.39 8.95
C PHE A 23 -1.65 9.39 7.43
N THR A 24 -0.72 8.74 6.73
CA THR A 24 -0.88 8.60 5.28
C THR A 24 -2.03 7.63 4.99
N ASP A 25 -3.20 8.22 4.75
CA ASP A 25 -4.36 7.58 4.11
C ASP A 25 -4.00 7.09 2.69
N GLN A 26 -2.89 7.58 2.17
CA GLN A 26 -2.37 7.24 0.86
C GLN A 26 -1.72 5.85 0.88
N ILE A 27 -1.76 5.20 -0.27
CA ILE A 27 -1.16 3.90 -0.50
C ILE A 27 0.37 3.96 -0.35
N ASN A 28 0.94 3.01 0.38
CA ASN A 28 2.38 2.85 0.53
C ASN A 28 2.85 1.71 -0.38
N SER A 29 3.01 2.00 -1.67
CA SER A 29 3.44 1.02 -2.66
C SER A 29 4.96 0.87 -2.70
N ASN A 30 5.44 -0.36 -2.85
CA ASN A 30 6.84 -0.62 -3.17
C ASN A 30 7.11 -0.47 -4.68
N ARG A 31 6.06 -0.41 -5.51
CA ARG A 31 6.16 -0.19 -6.95
C ARG A 31 6.38 1.28 -7.29
N PRO A 32 7.08 1.57 -8.40
CA PRO A 32 7.59 0.65 -9.44
C PRO A 32 9.02 0.14 -9.19
N GLY A 33 9.70 0.58 -8.14
CA GLY A 33 11.05 0.12 -7.81
C GLY A 33 11.11 -1.34 -7.32
N LYS A 34 12.31 -1.82 -7.01
CA LYS A 34 12.53 -3.09 -6.31
C LYS A 34 12.94 -2.89 -4.84
N SER A 35 13.09 -1.65 -4.40
CA SER A 35 13.25 -1.28 -2.99
C SER A 35 11.96 -1.48 -2.20
N MET A 36 12.13 -1.72 -0.89
CA MET A 36 11.00 -1.84 0.05
C MET A 36 11.11 -0.72 1.09
N GLY A 37 10.03 0.03 1.31
CA GLY A 37 9.97 1.02 2.38
C GLY A 37 10.05 0.39 3.77
N ALA A 38 10.52 1.15 4.76
CA ALA A 38 10.67 0.66 6.14
C ALA A 38 9.32 0.47 6.85
N PHE A 39 8.31 1.29 6.53
CA PHE A 39 7.00 1.20 7.16
C PHE A 39 6.19 0.01 6.67
N ALA A 40 5.48 -0.62 7.59
CA ALA A 40 4.50 -1.67 7.30
C ALA A 40 3.20 -1.05 6.75
N VAL A 41 2.41 -1.85 6.02
CA VAL A 41 1.07 -1.44 5.53
C VAL A 41 0.06 -1.17 6.64
N GLY A 42 0.28 -1.70 7.85
CA GLY A 42 -0.58 -1.50 9.01
C GLY A 42 -1.57 -2.65 9.24
N LYS A 43 -2.26 -2.59 10.39
CA LYS A 43 -3.08 -3.70 10.91
C LYS A 43 -4.39 -3.85 10.13
N LYS A 44 -4.73 -5.07 9.69
CA LYS A 44 -5.91 -5.41 8.89
C LYS A 44 -5.99 -4.68 7.54
N ILE A 45 -4.85 -4.25 7.01
CA ILE A 45 -4.73 -3.66 5.69
C ILE A 45 -4.11 -4.69 4.76
N TYR A 46 -4.71 -4.83 3.59
CA TYR A 46 -4.21 -5.69 2.52
C TYR A 46 -3.90 -4.82 1.32
N GLN A 47 -2.85 -5.14 0.60
CA GLN A 47 -2.44 -4.42 -0.59
C GLN A 47 -2.00 -5.40 -1.65
N VAL A 48 -2.45 -5.17 -2.87
CA VAL A 48 -2.07 -5.95 -4.04
C VAL A 48 -1.40 -5.00 -5.02
N GLU A 49 -0.23 -5.40 -5.51
CA GLU A 49 0.57 -4.66 -6.48
C GLU A 49 0.80 -5.59 -7.67
N SER A 50 0.44 -5.15 -8.87
CA SER A 50 0.59 -5.93 -10.09
C SER A 50 1.24 -5.06 -11.16
N GLY A 51 2.05 -5.63 -12.03
CA GLY A 51 2.64 -4.90 -13.14
C GLY A 51 3.01 -5.77 -14.31
N VAL A 52 3.06 -5.15 -15.49
CA VAL A 52 3.52 -5.76 -16.72
C VAL A 52 4.80 -5.05 -17.15
N TYR A 53 5.80 -5.81 -17.54
CA TYR A 53 7.05 -5.26 -18.04
C TYR A 53 7.47 -5.95 -19.33
N TYR A 54 8.18 -5.21 -20.16
CA TYR A 54 8.93 -5.72 -21.29
C TYR A 54 10.41 -5.78 -20.91
N ILE A 55 11.08 -6.86 -21.28
CA ILE A 55 12.50 -7.09 -21.04
C ILE A 55 13.23 -7.34 -22.36
N ASN A 56 14.37 -6.68 -22.52
CA ASN A 56 15.34 -6.95 -23.56
C ASN A 56 16.68 -7.23 -22.88
N GLU A 57 17.18 -8.43 -23.07
CA GLU A 57 18.44 -8.94 -22.54
C GLU A 57 19.32 -9.34 -23.71
N SER A 58 20.56 -8.88 -23.72
CA SER A 58 21.55 -9.23 -24.73
C SER A 58 22.87 -9.53 -24.05
N HIS A 59 23.55 -10.61 -24.44
CA HIS A 59 24.76 -11.06 -23.76
C HIS A 59 25.93 -11.18 -24.74
N ASP A 60 26.88 -10.24 -24.66
CA ASP A 60 27.97 -10.14 -25.63
C ASP A 60 28.84 -11.41 -25.67
N VAL A 61 29.25 -11.93 -24.50
CA VAL A 61 30.19 -13.07 -24.43
C VAL A 61 29.54 -14.42 -24.82
N ARG A 62 28.26 -14.62 -24.50
CA ARG A 62 27.52 -15.86 -24.82
C ARG A 62 26.71 -15.75 -26.12
N ASN A 63 26.76 -14.59 -26.78
CA ASN A 63 26.11 -14.28 -28.04
C ASN A 63 24.63 -14.71 -28.10
N TYR A 64 23.85 -14.29 -27.09
CA TYR A 64 22.40 -14.54 -27.07
C TYR A 64 21.61 -13.26 -26.83
N ASP A 65 20.38 -13.25 -27.36
CA ASP A 65 19.36 -12.25 -27.13
C ASP A 65 18.12 -12.92 -26.53
N ALA A 66 17.55 -12.31 -25.48
CA ALA A 66 16.27 -12.71 -24.92
C ALA A 66 15.33 -11.49 -24.86
N ARG A 67 14.17 -11.61 -25.51
CA ARG A 67 13.17 -10.53 -25.58
C ARG A 67 11.81 -11.06 -25.19
N GLY A 68 11.11 -10.35 -24.33
CA GLY A 68 9.87 -10.87 -23.80
C GLY A 68 9.09 -9.93 -22.90
N PHE A 69 8.04 -10.48 -22.33
CA PHE A 69 7.19 -9.82 -21.36
C PHE A 69 7.26 -10.56 -20.02
N GLY A 70 6.94 -9.85 -18.95
CA GLY A 70 6.75 -10.48 -17.66
C GLY A 70 5.67 -9.78 -16.85
N LEU A 71 5.22 -10.51 -15.85
CA LEU A 71 4.20 -10.13 -14.89
C LEU A 71 4.81 -10.16 -13.50
N ASP A 72 4.76 -9.01 -12.85
CA ASP A 72 5.09 -8.88 -11.43
C ASP A 72 3.79 -8.87 -10.63
N PHE A 73 3.71 -9.68 -9.58
CA PHE A 73 2.64 -9.69 -8.62
C PHE A 73 3.20 -9.66 -7.20
N ALA A 74 2.64 -8.81 -6.35
CA ALA A 74 2.95 -8.78 -4.92
C ALA A 74 1.65 -8.62 -4.11
N ALA A 75 1.51 -9.45 -3.09
CA ALA A 75 0.46 -9.36 -2.09
C ALA A 75 1.08 -9.07 -0.73
N ARG A 76 0.54 -8.05 -0.05
CA ARG A 76 1.06 -7.51 1.20
C ARG A 76 -0.08 -7.44 2.20
N GLY A 77 0.16 -7.87 3.44
CA GLY A 77 -0.89 -7.92 4.46
C GLY A 77 -0.37 -7.76 5.87
N GLY A 78 -0.96 -6.83 6.64
CA GLY A 78 -0.74 -6.71 8.06
C GLY A 78 -1.91 -7.29 8.84
N PHE A 79 -1.66 -8.20 9.79
CA PHE A 79 -2.73 -8.89 10.54
C PHE A 79 -2.76 -8.53 12.03
N ILE A 80 -1.64 -8.72 12.72
CA ILE A 80 -1.61 -8.82 14.19
C ILE A 80 -1.15 -7.49 14.83
N LYS A 81 -0.04 -6.93 14.33
CA LYS A 81 0.60 -5.70 14.83
C LYS A 81 0.69 -4.69 13.69
N GLU A 82 0.70 -3.40 14.02
CA GLU A 82 0.91 -2.35 13.01
C GLU A 82 2.30 -2.42 12.38
N GLN A 83 3.29 -2.86 13.15
CA GLN A 83 4.70 -2.94 12.75
C GLN A 83 5.03 -4.18 11.90
N LEU A 84 4.13 -5.17 11.82
CA LEU A 84 4.38 -6.45 11.16
C LEU A 84 3.58 -6.57 9.87
N GLU A 85 4.29 -6.90 8.80
CA GLU A 85 3.73 -7.06 7.45
C GLU A 85 4.20 -8.38 6.85
N PHE A 86 3.29 -9.14 6.26
CA PHE A 86 3.60 -10.31 5.45
C PHE A 86 3.56 -9.96 3.98
N ILE A 87 4.46 -10.56 3.21
CA ILE A 87 4.72 -10.21 1.82
C ILE A 87 4.88 -11.50 1.03
N LEU A 88 4.14 -11.60 -0.07
CA LEU A 88 4.26 -12.63 -1.09
C LEU A 88 4.54 -11.93 -2.41
N GLU A 89 5.63 -12.29 -3.08
CA GLU A 89 5.99 -11.79 -4.40
C GLU A 89 6.10 -12.96 -5.37
N ALA A 90 5.57 -12.78 -6.57
CA ALA A 90 5.67 -13.74 -7.66
C ALA A 90 5.98 -12.99 -8.96
N GLN A 91 6.98 -13.48 -9.70
CA GLN A 91 7.37 -12.95 -10.98
C GLN A 91 7.28 -14.04 -12.03
N PHE A 92 6.46 -13.82 -13.05
CA PHE A 92 6.31 -14.71 -14.20
C PHE A 92 6.92 -14.05 -15.44
N GLN A 93 7.66 -14.80 -16.24
CA GLN A 93 8.33 -14.28 -17.44
C GLN A 93 8.04 -15.18 -18.65
N LEU A 94 7.88 -14.53 -19.79
CA LEU A 94 7.66 -15.10 -21.11
C LEU A 94 8.64 -14.43 -22.07
N ASP A 95 9.68 -15.13 -22.49
CA ASP A 95 10.65 -14.57 -23.42
C ASP A 95 11.04 -15.54 -24.54
N LYS A 96 11.49 -14.96 -25.65
CA LYS A 96 12.07 -15.67 -26.76
C LYS A 96 13.59 -15.57 -26.65
N TYR A 97 14.22 -16.67 -26.29
CA TYR A 97 15.67 -16.81 -26.24
C TYR A 97 16.19 -17.19 -27.61
N SER A 98 17.10 -16.39 -28.15
CA SER A 98 17.74 -16.62 -29.45
C SER A 98 19.25 -16.60 -29.25
N ALA A 99 19.92 -17.71 -29.54
CA ALA A 99 21.37 -17.83 -29.52
C ALA A 99 21.82 -18.41 -30.85
N GLU A 100 22.62 -17.66 -31.59
CA GLU A 100 23.13 -18.03 -32.92
C GLU A 100 22.06 -18.67 -33.83
N ASN A 101 22.04 -20.01 -33.92
CA ASN A 101 21.14 -20.78 -34.79
C ASN A 101 19.94 -21.42 -34.06
N PHE A 102 19.76 -21.15 -32.77
CA PHE A 102 18.71 -21.74 -31.95
C PHE A 102 17.80 -20.64 -31.40
N SER A 103 16.50 -20.82 -31.56
CA SER A 103 15.49 -19.95 -30.95
C SER A 103 14.46 -20.79 -30.23
N THR A 104 14.29 -20.53 -28.93
CA THR A 104 13.29 -21.20 -28.09
C THR A 104 12.47 -20.18 -27.30
N GLY A 105 11.19 -20.47 -27.11
CA GLY A 105 10.35 -19.74 -26.18
C GLY A 105 10.54 -20.33 -24.79
N ARG A 106 10.81 -19.48 -23.80
CA ARG A 106 10.82 -19.85 -22.39
C ARG A 106 9.63 -19.22 -21.69
N SER A 107 9.06 -19.97 -20.75
CA SER A 107 7.95 -19.50 -19.94
C SER A 107 8.03 -20.10 -18.54
N GLY A 108 7.80 -19.29 -17.52
CA GLY A 108 7.89 -19.80 -16.16
C GLY A 108 7.87 -18.75 -15.07
N LEU A 109 7.73 -19.24 -13.84
CA LEU A 109 7.86 -18.46 -12.61
C LEU A 109 9.35 -18.24 -12.34
N LYS A 110 9.84 -17.05 -12.68
CA LYS A 110 11.23 -16.65 -12.48
C LYS A 110 11.60 -16.53 -11.00
N GLN A 111 10.70 -15.99 -10.20
CA GLN A 111 10.92 -15.81 -8.77
C GLN A 111 9.61 -15.95 -8.00
N THR A 112 9.65 -16.63 -6.88
CA THR A 112 8.58 -16.61 -5.87
C THR A 112 9.24 -16.38 -4.52
N LEU A 113 8.76 -15.41 -3.76
CA LEU A 113 9.32 -15.01 -2.48
C LEU A 113 8.20 -14.87 -1.46
N PHE A 114 8.39 -15.44 -0.29
CA PHE A 114 7.51 -15.25 0.85
C PHE A 114 8.33 -14.70 2.01
N GLY A 115 7.79 -13.72 2.74
CA GLY A 115 8.49 -13.20 3.89
C GLY A 115 7.64 -12.30 4.78
N ALA A 116 8.28 -11.84 5.84
CA ALA A 116 7.73 -10.93 6.82
C ALA A 116 8.69 -9.77 7.06
N LYS A 117 8.13 -8.58 7.20
CA LYS A 117 8.83 -7.34 7.52
C LYS A 117 8.37 -6.83 8.87
N TYR A 118 9.32 -6.41 9.71
CA TYR A 118 9.04 -5.85 11.03
C TYR A 118 9.73 -4.50 11.21
N LEU A 119 8.94 -3.48 11.56
CA LEU A 119 9.42 -2.13 11.87
C LEU A 119 9.92 -2.07 13.33
N PHE A 120 11.25 -2.00 13.50
CA PHE A 120 11.89 -1.92 14.81
C PHE A 120 11.80 -0.52 15.42
N TYR A 121 12.07 0.50 14.60
CA TYR A 121 12.17 1.87 15.06
C TYR A 121 11.45 2.82 14.11
N ASP A 122 10.57 3.63 14.70
CA ASP A 122 9.84 4.70 14.02
C ASP A 122 10.18 6.05 14.67
N PRO A 123 10.94 6.92 13.99
CA PRO A 123 11.28 8.26 14.49
C PRO A 123 10.08 9.20 14.60
N PHE A 124 8.98 8.92 13.90
CA PHE A 124 7.78 9.77 13.85
C PHE A 124 6.68 9.33 14.81
N LYS A 125 6.88 8.25 15.57
CA LYS A 125 5.89 7.70 16.50
C LYS A 125 5.37 8.68 17.56
N LYS A 126 6.19 9.69 17.93
CA LYS A 126 5.83 10.73 18.89
C LYS A 126 5.11 11.94 18.26
N GLY A 127 4.77 11.86 16.98
CA GLY A 127 4.14 12.94 16.21
C GLY A 127 5.14 13.99 15.71
N PRO A 128 4.69 14.87 14.78
CA PRO A 128 5.50 15.98 14.31
C PRO A 128 5.81 16.96 15.45
N ALA A 129 6.95 17.65 15.37
CA ALA A 129 7.24 18.73 16.30
C ALA A 129 6.15 19.81 16.19
N LYS A 130 5.64 20.28 17.33
CA LYS A 130 4.63 21.36 17.35
C LYS A 130 5.21 22.59 16.61
N PRO A 131 4.45 23.20 15.69
CA PRO A 131 4.93 24.37 14.96
C PRO A 131 5.22 25.51 15.94
N ASN A 132 6.38 26.15 15.79
CA ASN A 132 6.76 27.32 16.57
C ASN A 132 6.06 28.55 15.97
N ILE A 133 5.09 29.10 16.70
CA ILE A 133 4.31 30.27 16.26
C ILE A 133 5.12 31.58 16.19
N TYR A 134 6.31 31.64 16.81
CA TYR A 134 7.12 32.86 16.90
C TYR A 134 8.22 32.96 15.84
N SER A 135 8.66 31.85 15.25
CA SER A 135 9.81 31.85 14.35
C SER A 135 9.56 31.03 13.10
N TRP A 136 9.41 31.74 11.97
CA TRP A 136 9.35 31.14 10.64
C TRP A 136 10.61 30.29 10.37
N LYS A 137 11.80 30.81 10.72
CA LYS A 137 13.08 30.10 10.53
C LYS A 137 13.16 28.82 11.36
N ALA A 138 12.57 28.77 12.55
CA ALA A 138 12.55 27.55 13.36
C ALA A 138 11.72 26.42 12.72
N ASN A 139 10.64 26.78 12.03
CA ASN A 139 9.78 25.80 11.34
C ASN A 139 10.33 25.34 9.98
N HIS A 140 11.17 26.15 9.35
CA HIS A 140 11.74 25.87 8.02
C HIS A 140 13.20 25.38 8.08
N ARG A 141 13.79 25.27 9.28
CA ARG A 141 15.13 24.69 9.44
C ARG A 141 15.04 23.17 9.40
N MET A 142 16.02 22.55 8.76
CA MET A 142 16.21 21.09 8.79
C MET A 142 16.34 20.64 10.25
N SER A 143 15.44 19.76 10.71
CA SER A 143 15.48 19.24 12.07
C SER A 143 16.39 18.02 12.14
N TRP A 144 17.20 17.89 13.20
CA TRP A 144 18.07 16.73 13.39
C TRP A 144 17.30 15.39 13.42
N LYS A 145 16.03 15.41 13.84
CA LYS A 145 15.14 14.24 13.82
C LYS A 145 14.90 13.67 12.42
N GLN A 146 14.95 14.49 11.36
CA GLN A 146 14.78 14.05 9.96
C GLN A 146 15.96 13.19 9.46
N PHE A 147 17.13 13.28 10.11
CA PHE A 147 18.28 12.45 9.78
C PHE A 147 18.21 11.06 10.41
N ILE A 148 17.37 10.86 11.43
CA ILE A 148 17.22 9.56 12.07
C ILE A 148 16.32 8.68 11.18
N PRO A 149 16.83 7.55 10.65
CA PRO A 149 16.02 6.69 9.80
C PRO A 149 14.98 5.91 10.59
N ALA A 150 13.87 5.60 9.95
CA ALA A 150 13.06 4.45 10.33
C ALA A 150 13.82 3.17 9.98
N ILE A 151 13.83 2.19 10.88
CA ILE A 151 14.60 0.94 10.73
C ILE A 151 13.65 -0.24 10.78
N SER A 152 13.70 -1.08 9.74
CA SER A 152 12.94 -2.33 9.69
C SER A 152 13.83 -3.49 9.21
N GLY A 153 13.47 -4.69 9.63
CA GLY A 153 14.09 -5.92 9.17
C GLY A 153 13.08 -6.74 8.38
N TYR A 154 13.58 -7.41 7.36
CA TYR A 154 12.84 -8.36 6.56
C TYR A 154 13.51 -9.72 6.63
N VAL A 155 12.70 -10.76 6.79
CA VAL A 155 13.10 -12.16 6.72
C VAL A 155 12.13 -12.89 5.81
N GLY A 156 12.66 -13.67 4.87
CA GLY A 156 11.87 -14.43 3.92
C GLY A 156 12.64 -15.59 3.35
N ALA A 157 12.03 -16.29 2.41
CA ALA A 157 12.67 -17.32 1.64
C ALA A 157 12.21 -17.26 0.19
N ASN A 158 13.16 -17.47 -0.73
CA ASN A 158 12.85 -17.70 -2.12
C ASN A 158 12.41 -19.15 -2.28
N TYR A 159 11.40 -19.34 -3.11
CA TYR A 159 10.96 -20.64 -3.59
C TYR A 159 11.24 -20.72 -5.09
N VAL A 160 12.01 -21.72 -5.49
CA VAL A 160 12.39 -21.95 -6.88
C VAL A 160 11.59 -23.12 -7.43
N MET A 161 10.76 -22.85 -8.43
CA MET A 161 10.12 -23.90 -9.23
C MET A 161 11.03 -24.21 -10.43
N LYS A 162 11.36 -25.48 -10.65
CA LYS A 162 12.20 -25.89 -11.79
C LYS A 162 11.52 -25.47 -13.11
N ASN A 163 12.21 -24.60 -13.85
CA ASN A 163 11.84 -24.11 -15.17
C ASN A 163 13.09 -23.52 -15.87
N ASP A 164 12.92 -22.99 -17.08
CA ASP A 164 14.02 -22.47 -17.90
C ASP A 164 14.77 -21.26 -17.31
N TYR A 165 14.24 -20.63 -16.25
CA TYR A 165 14.85 -19.51 -15.53
C TYR A 165 15.53 -19.92 -14.23
N SER A 166 15.42 -21.18 -13.82
CA SER A 166 16.04 -21.66 -12.58
C SER A 166 17.56 -21.65 -12.69
N ILE A 167 18.23 -21.20 -11.63
CA ILE A 167 19.70 -21.21 -11.59
C ILE A 167 20.18 -22.65 -11.39
N PRO A 168 21.18 -23.13 -12.15
CA PRO A 168 21.77 -24.45 -11.92
C PRO A 168 22.23 -24.64 -10.47
N ASP A 169 22.00 -25.84 -9.94
CA ASP A 169 22.36 -26.25 -8.57
C ASP A 169 21.79 -25.38 -7.45
N GLU A 170 20.71 -24.65 -7.72
CA GLU A 170 20.01 -23.87 -6.70
C GLU A 170 19.10 -24.73 -5.81
N SER A 171 19.15 -24.47 -4.51
CA SER A 171 18.22 -25.07 -3.54
C SER A 171 16.78 -24.61 -3.78
N VAL A 172 15.82 -25.53 -3.66
CA VAL A 172 14.38 -25.25 -3.85
C VAL A 172 13.89 -24.13 -2.93
N ILE A 173 14.41 -24.08 -1.70
CA ILE A 173 14.14 -23.02 -0.74
C ILE A 173 15.47 -22.38 -0.34
N SER A 174 15.54 -21.05 -0.36
CA SER A 174 16.74 -20.32 0.04
C SER A 174 16.39 -19.08 0.89
N PRO A 175 16.96 -18.94 2.10
CA PRO A 175 16.65 -17.80 2.97
C PRO A 175 17.14 -16.47 2.41
N LYS A 176 16.38 -15.41 2.70
CA LYS A 176 16.68 -14.02 2.38
C LYS A 176 16.46 -13.16 3.60
N VAL A 177 17.43 -12.31 3.91
CA VAL A 177 17.28 -11.28 4.95
C VAL A 177 17.61 -9.91 4.38
N MET A 178 16.96 -8.89 4.92
CA MET A 178 17.21 -7.52 4.49
C MET A 178 17.05 -6.56 5.66
N LEU A 179 17.99 -5.62 5.76
CA LEU A 179 17.89 -4.46 6.63
C LEU A 179 17.45 -3.27 5.79
N ILE A 180 16.43 -2.55 6.27
CA ILE A 180 15.82 -1.44 5.54
C ILE A 180 15.89 -0.20 6.41
N THR A 181 16.48 0.85 5.88
CA THR A 181 16.47 2.18 6.49
C THR A 181 15.71 3.16 5.60
N GLN A 182 14.96 4.07 6.21
CA GLN A 182 14.22 5.09 5.47
C GLN A 182 14.36 6.45 6.14
N HIS A 183 15.01 7.37 5.44
CA HIS A 183 15.19 8.76 5.85
C HIS A 183 14.13 9.64 5.17
N HIS A 184 13.56 10.59 5.92
CA HIS A 184 12.64 11.58 5.37
C HIS A 184 13.30 12.95 5.49
N PHE A 185 13.64 13.53 4.35
CA PHE A 185 14.29 14.83 4.28
C PHE A 185 13.25 15.90 3.92
N GLY A 186 12.96 16.79 4.87
CA GLY A 186 11.87 17.75 4.73
C GLY A 186 10.52 17.05 4.54
N MET A 187 9.66 17.63 3.68
CA MET A 187 8.30 17.13 3.43
C MET A 187 8.18 16.29 2.14
N LYS A 188 9.17 16.34 1.25
CA LYS A 188 9.03 15.86 -0.13
C LYS A 188 10.03 14.79 -0.55
N TRP A 189 11.10 14.59 0.21
CA TRP A 189 12.17 13.67 -0.15
C TRP A 189 12.21 12.48 0.80
N VAL A 190 12.28 11.29 0.23
CA VAL A 190 12.43 10.04 0.97
C VAL A 190 13.59 9.28 0.37
N LEU A 191 14.55 8.92 1.21
CA LEU A 191 15.67 8.05 0.84
C LEU A 191 15.49 6.71 1.54
N VAL A 192 15.32 5.66 0.75
CA VAL A 192 15.24 4.28 1.23
C VAL A 192 16.56 3.58 0.91
N SER A 193 17.10 2.84 1.86
CA SER A 193 18.26 1.97 1.66
C SER A 193 17.92 0.57 2.12
N ASN A 194 18.06 -0.40 1.22
CA ASN A 194 17.85 -1.82 1.48
C ASN A 194 19.21 -2.52 1.37
N ILE A 195 19.69 -3.12 2.45
CA ILE A 195 20.88 -3.99 2.46
C ILE A 195 20.39 -5.42 2.51
N ILE A 196 20.78 -6.24 1.54
CA ILE A 196 20.16 -7.53 1.24
C ILE A 196 21.24 -8.62 1.30
N ALA A 197 20.97 -9.70 2.02
CA ALA A 197 21.67 -10.96 1.85
C ALA A 197 20.65 -11.99 1.34
N ASP A 198 20.84 -12.43 0.11
CA ASP A 198 19.93 -13.30 -0.61
C ASP A 198 20.56 -14.69 -0.81
N LYS A 199 19.72 -15.72 -0.74
CA LYS A 199 20.10 -17.12 -0.91
C LYS A 199 21.26 -17.58 0.00
N ILE A 200 21.22 -17.16 1.27
CA ILE A 200 22.35 -17.23 2.23
C ILE A 200 22.88 -18.66 2.43
N THR A 201 22.02 -19.67 2.30
CA THR A 201 22.37 -21.08 2.49
C THR A 201 22.68 -21.82 1.18
N SER A 202 22.68 -21.12 0.05
CA SER A 202 22.89 -21.69 -1.28
C SER A 202 24.30 -21.35 -1.79
N ASN A 203 24.84 -22.17 -2.69
CA ASN A 203 26.09 -21.89 -3.39
C ASN A 203 26.01 -20.60 -4.22
N ASN A 204 24.80 -20.18 -4.58
CA ASN A 204 24.52 -18.95 -5.33
C ASN A 204 24.14 -17.78 -4.41
N SER A 205 24.75 -17.69 -3.22
CA SER A 205 24.56 -16.58 -2.28
C SER A 205 24.93 -15.24 -2.93
N SER A 206 24.17 -14.20 -2.61
CA SER A 206 24.45 -12.85 -3.11
C SER A 206 24.18 -11.79 -2.06
N PHE A 207 25.00 -10.75 -2.09
CA PHE A 207 24.80 -9.53 -1.32
C PHE A 207 24.35 -8.42 -2.25
N GLY A 208 23.33 -7.69 -1.85
CA GLY A 208 22.79 -6.58 -2.62
C GLY A 208 22.60 -5.34 -1.78
N SER A 209 22.59 -4.20 -2.46
CA SER A 209 22.11 -2.94 -1.89
C SER A 209 21.18 -2.25 -2.88
N ILE A 210 20.12 -1.63 -2.37
CA ILE A 210 19.22 -0.80 -3.18
C ILE A 210 19.12 0.55 -2.50
N PHE A 211 19.39 1.62 -3.24
CA PHE A 211 19.24 3.00 -2.80
C PHE A 211 18.20 3.67 -3.67
N THR A 212 17.11 4.13 -3.04
CA THR A 212 15.99 4.76 -3.75
C THR A 212 15.73 6.13 -3.20
N LEU A 213 15.86 7.13 -4.06
CA LEU A 213 15.53 8.51 -3.76
C LEU A 213 14.22 8.87 -4.45
N THR A 214 13.18 9.10 -3.65
CA THR A 214 11.85 9.49 -4.11
C THR A 214 11.58 10.95 -3.79
N ARG A 215 11.00 11.67 -4.75
CA ARG A 215 10.54 13.05 -4.60
C ARG A 215 9.05 13.16 -4.91
N GLY A 216 8.27 13.60 -3.93
CA GLY A 216 6.90 14.06 -4.12
C GLY A 216 6.89 15.39 -4.88
N ILE A 217 6.39 15.38 -6.11
CA ILE A 217 6.26 16.59 -6.93
C ILE A 217 5.04 17.38 -6.46
N ASN A 218 3.91 16.69 -6.29
CA ASN A 218 2.66 17.19 -5.71
C ASN A 218 1.92 16.05 -4.99
N GLU A 219 0.69 16.28 -4.53
CA GLU A 219 -0.13 15.28 -3.79
C GLU A 219 -0.44 14.01 -4.59
N LYS A 220 -0.34 14.05 -5.92
CA LYS A 220 -0.68 12.93 -6.80
C LYS A 220 0.51 12.35 -7.56
N TRP A 221 1.60 13.11 -7.72
CA TRP A 221 2.74 12.73 -8.54
C TRP A 221 4.00 12.62 -7.70
N SER A 222 4.68 11.49 -7.83
CA SER A 222 6.05 11.32 -7.37
C SER A 222 6.94 10.78 -8.47
N ALA A 223 8.22 11.14 -8.40
CA ALA A 223 9.26 10.58 -9.24
C ALA A 223 10.33 9.96 -8.34
N PHE A 224 11.01 8.95 -8.83
CA PHE A 224 12.10 8.32 -8.09
C PHE A 224 13.25 7.94 -9.01
N VAL A 225 14.42 7.82 -8.39
CA VAL A 225 15.62 7.23 -8.95
C VAL A 225 16.06 6.13 -7.99
N GLU A 226 16.33 4.95 -8.52
CA GLU A 226 16.78 3.79 -7.77
C GLU A 226 18.09 3.26 -8.37
N ASN A 227 19.06 2.99 -7.50
CA ASN A 227 20.29 2.30 -7.85
C ASN A 227 20.34 0.98 -7.06
N LYS A 228 20.45 -0.13 -7.78
CA LYS A 228 20.57 -1.47 -7.23
C LYS A 228 21.94 -2.03 -7.56
N ALA A 229 22.71 -2.40 -6.55
CA ALA A 229 23.94 -3.16 -6.71
C ALA A 229 23.71 -4.60 -6.25
N ILE A 230 24.18 -5.55 -7.04
CA ILE A 230 24.17 -6.99 -6.73
C ILE A 230 25.60 -7.48 -6.84
N LYS A 231 26.05 -8.21 -5.83
CA LYS A 231 27.34 -8.90 -5.79
C LYS A 231 27.11 -10.34 -5.37
N GLY A 232 27.30 -11.26 -6.30
CA GLY A 232 27.29 -12.70 -6.07
C GLY A 232 28.13 -13.42 -7.12
N ASP A 233 28.46 -14.67 -6.85
CA ASP A 233 29.36 -15.45 -7.71
C ASP A 233 28.69 -15.81 -9.04
N TYR A 234 27.38 -16.09 -9.02
CA TYR A 234 26.59 -16.37 -10.22
C TYR A 234 26.27 -15.10 -11.02
N TYR A 235 25.91 -14.02 -10.34
CA TYR A 235 25.51 -12.76 -10.97
C TYR A 235 25.92 -11.58 -10.10
N SER A 236 26.54 -10.60 -10.75
CA SER A 236 26.95 -9.34 -10.13
C SER A 236 26.71 -8.22 -11.11
N ASP A 237 26.00 -7.16 -10.72
CA ASP A 237 25.65 -6.07 -11.61
C ASP A 237 25.22 -4.82 -10.84
N GLY A 238 25.22 -3.67 -11.53
CA GLY A 238 24.56 -2.45 -11.09
C GLY A 238 23.39 -2.14 -12.01
N ILE A 239 22.22 -1.83 -11.45
CA ILE A 239 21.01 -1.51 -12.18
C ILE A 239 20.54 -0.13 -11.75
N PHE A 240 20.31 0.74 -12.73
CA PHE A 240 19.72 2.06 -12.53
C PHE A 240 18.29 2.05 -13.04
N THR A 241 17.37 2.52 -12.20
CA THR A 241 15.95 2.59 -12.49
C THR A 241 15.49 4.02 -12.27
N ILE A 242 14.69 4.53 -13.19
CA ILE A 242 13.97 5.78 -13.01
C ILE A 242 12.50 5.55 -13.29
N GLY A 243 11.65 6.32 -12.63
CA GLY A 243 10.23 6.25 -12.93
C GLY A 243 9.40 7.25 -12.16
N ALA A 244 8.10 7.14 -12.37
CA ALA A 244 7.11 8.02 -11.77
C ALA A 244 5.87 7.23 -11.37
N THR A 245 5.16 7.77 -10.39
CA THR A 245 3.91 7.23 -9.91
C THR A 245 2.85 8.31 -9.89
N HIS A 246 1.62 7.88 -10.14
CA HIS A 246 0.44 8.72 -10.10
C HIS A 246 -0.63 8.11 -9.19
N LEU A 247 -1.03 8.87 -8.17
CA LEU A 247 -2.09 8.52 -7.24
C LEU A 247 -3.45 8.90 -7.86
N LEU A 248 -4.21 7.88 -8.28
CA LEU A 248 -5.57 8.06 -8.82
C LEU A 248 -6.57 8.34 -7.70
N LYS A 249 -6.45 7.57 -6.60
CA LYS A 249 -7.22 7.71 -5.36
C LYS A 249 -6.30 7.35 -4.21
N ASN A 250 -6.65 7.71 -2.97
CA ASN A 250 -5.84 7.38 -1.79
C ASN A 250 -5.46 5.88 -1.70
N HIS A 251 -6.32 4.99 -2.20
CA HIS A 251 -6.09 3.55 -2.22
C HIS A 251 -5.66 2.97 -3.58
N ILE A 252 -5.49 3.79 -4.62
CA ILE A 252 -5.15 3.33 -5.98
C ILE A 252 -4.03 4.17 -6.57
N GLN A 253 -2.96 3.51 -6.98
CA GLN A 253 -1.82 4.12 -7.65
C GLN A 253 -1.50 3.38 -8.95
N VAL A 254 -1.08 4.14 -9.96
CA VAL A 254 -0.45 3.61 -11.17
C VAL A 254 0.99 4.08 -11.25
N ASP A 255 1.84 3.29 -11.88
CA ASP A 255 3.27 3.55 -11.96
C ASP A 255 3.84 3.20 -13.33
N ALA A 256 4.95 3.85 -13.67
CA ALA A 256 5.74 3.55 -14.85
C ALA A 256 7.23 3.72 -14.53
N SER A 257 8.06 2.82 -15.05
CA SER A 257 9.51 2.86 -14.84
C SER A 257 10.27 2.29 -16.02
N ILE A 258 11.51 2.75 -16.17
CA ILE A 258 12.51 2.19 -17.08
C ILE A 258 13.81 1.97 -16.33
N SER A 259 14.48 0.87 -16.67
CA SER A 259 15.67 0.45 -15.96
C SER A 259 16.71 -0.11 -16.92
N LYS A 260 17.97 0.18 -16.62
CA LYS A 260 19.12 -0.26 -17.39
C LYS A 260 20.24 -0.67 -16.46
N ASN A 261 20.94 -1.74 -16.79
CA ASN A 261 22.11 -2.18 -16.05
C ASN A 261 23.43 -1.57 -16.59
N ILE A 262 24.50 -1.74 -15.82
CA ILE A 262 25.83 -1.23 -16.15
C ILE A 262 26.62 -2.25 -16.97
N LYS A 263 26.49 -3.56 -16.66
CA LYS A 263 27.22 -4.61 -17.36
C LYS A 263 26.60 -4.95 -18.72
N SER A 264 27.41 -5.54 -19.59
CA SER A 264 26.97 -6.17 -20.84
C SER A 264 26.97 -7.71 -20.79
N THR A 265 27.14 -8.29 -19.60
CA THR A 265 27.16 -9.74 -19.35
C THR A 265 26.10 -10.18 -18.32
N PRO A 266 24.81 -10.16 -18.67
CA PRO A 266 24.20 -9.58 -19.88
C PRO A 266 23.95 -8.07 -19.75
N SER A 267 23.66 -7.38 -20.85
CA SER A 267 23.01 -6.06 -20.92
C SER A 267 21.50 -6.24 -20.77
N LEU A 268 20.88 -5.43 -19.92
CA LEU A 268 19.48 -5.50 -19.52
C LEU A 268 18.83 -4.13 -19.70
N LEU A 269 17.74 -4.11 -20.45
CA LEU A 269 16.81 -2.99 -20.54
C LEU A 269 15.41 -3.52 -20.23
N TYR A 270 14.79 -3.01 -19.17
CA TYR A 270 13.40 -3.34 -18.88
C TYR A 270 12.57 -2.07 -18.62
N GLY A 271 11.36 -2.07 -19.16
CA GLY A 271 10.39 -1.00 -18.99
C GLY A 271 9.05 -1.60 -18.61
N GLY A 272 8.35 -0.98 -17.67
CA GLY A 272 7.11 -1.53 -17.16
C GLY A 272 6.15 -0.49 -16.63
N ILE A 273 4.89 -0.91 -16.56
CA ILE A 273 3.80 -0.18 -15.93
C ILE A 273 3.19 -1.05 -14.84
N GLY A 274 2.65 -0.41 -13.82
CA GLY A 274 2.07 -1.10 -12.68
C GLY A 274 0.83 -0.43 -12.12
N PHE A 275 0.15 -1.21 -11.29
CA PHE A 275 -1.07 -0.87 -10.62
C PHE A 275 -0.99 -1.39 -9.19
N SER A 276 -1.32 -0.54 -8.23
CA SER A 276 -1.32 -0.86 -6.80
C SER A 276 -2.67 -0.50 -6.20
N TRP A 277 -3.25 -1.44 -5.44
CA TRP A 277 -4.54 -1.26 -4.77
C TRP A 277 -4.48 -1.69 -3.30
N ARG A 278 -4.84 -0.76 -2.41
CA ARG A 278 -4.99 -0.96 -0.97
C ARG A 278 -6.45 -1.23 -0.59
N PHE A 279 -6.67 -2.22 0.26
CA PHE A 279 -7.95 -2.58 0.86
C PHE A 279 -7.91 -2.29 2.36
N ASP A 280 -8.67 -1.29 2.77
CA ASP A 280 -8.64 -0.68 4.11
C ASP A 280 -10.01 -0.73 4.83
N LYS A 281 -11.05 -1.31 4.23
CA LYS A 281 -12.45 -1.34 4.75
C LYS A 281 -12.63 -1.86 6.19
N LYS A 282 -11.66 -2.58 6.75
CA LYS A 282 -11.70 -3.14 8.11
C LYS A 282 -10.66 -2.52 9.06
N HIS A 283 -9.94 -1.50 8.61
CA HIS A 283 -8.99 -0.76 9.43
C HIS A 283 -9.76 0.16 10.39
N LYS A 284 -9.27 0.26 11.61
CA LYS A 284 -9.68 1.26 12.59
C LYS A 284 -8.40 1.91 13.09
N ASP A 285 -8.32 3.23 12.99
CA ASP A 285 -7.14 3.98 13.39
C ASP A 285 -6.86 3.76 14.88
N ILE A 286 -5.65 3.31 15.21
CA ILE A 286 -5.23 3.19 16.60
C ILE A 286 -4.82 4.58 17.07
N GLN A 287 -5.43 5.06 18.15
CA GLN A 287 -4.98 6.30 18.78
C GLN A 287 -3.64 6.05 19.47
N ILE A 288 -2.58 6.69 18.96
CA ILE A 288 -1.27 6.69 19.59
C ILE A 288 -1.21 7.90 20.54
N LYS A 289 -1.18 7.64 21.85
CA LYS A 289 -0.81 8.66 22.87
C LYS A 289 0.57 8.31 23.41
N ASP A 290 1.49 9.28 23.38
CA ASP A 290 2.85 9.17 23.92
C ASP A 290 3.67 7.94 23.46
N GLY A 291 3.46 7.50 22.21
CA GLY A 291 4.22 6.40 21.60
C GLY A 291 3.82 4.99 22.06
N LYS A 292 2.72 4.84 22.81
CA LYS A 292 2.09 3.56 23.12
C LYS A 292 0.75 3.44 22.41
N GLU A 293 0.45 2.24 21.91
CA GLU A 293 -0.89 1.92 21.40
C GLU A 293 -1.87 2.01 22.58
N VAL A 294 -2.82 2.94 22.52
CA VAL A 294 -3.95 2.94 23.44
C VAL A 294 -4.91 1.90 22.88
N LYS A 295 -5.06 0.76 23.57
CA LYS A 295 -6.20 -0.12 23.30
C LYS A 295 -7.45 0.73 23.53
N GLU A 296 -8.36 0.79 22.55
CA GLU A 296 -9.71 1.24 22.85
C GLU A 296 -10.17 0.45 24.08
N GLU A 297 -10.33 1.14 25.21
CA GLU A 297 -11.22 0.65 26.24
C GLU A 297 -12.51 0.35 25.48
N LYS A 298 -12.97 -0.91 25.54
CA LYS A 298 -14.36 -1.18 25.21
C LYS A 298 -15.11 -0.15 26.03
N LYS A 299 -15.73 0.85 25.37
CA LYS A 299 -16.76 1.64 26.01
C LYS A 299 -17.74 0.61 26.52
N ASP A 300 -17.68 0.32 27.81
CA ASP A 300 -18.80 -0.26 28.51
C ASP A 300 -20.00 0.60 28.10
N LYS A 301 -21.00 -0.08 27.55
CA LYS A 301 -22.26 0.52 27.11
C LYS A 301 -23.03 0.97 28.36
N ASP A 302 -22.49 1.94 29.08
CA ASP A 302 -23.13 2.64 30.17
C ASP A 302 -22.77 4.13 30.07
N SER A 303 -23.20 4.73 28.96
CA SER A 303 -23.42 6.17 28.93
C SER A 303 -24.74 6.42 28.23
N LYS A 304 -25.74 6.80 29.03
CA LYS A 304 -27.08 7.27 28.67
C LYS A 304 -27.07 8.20 27.45
N GLY A 305 -27.17 7.63 26.26
CA GLY A 305 -27.44 8.34 25.02
C GLY A 305 -28.89 8.07 24.60
N VAL A 306 -29.66 9.13 24.39
CA VAL A 306 -31.05 9.04 23.89
C VAL A 306 -31.02 8.33 22.53
N LYS A 307 -31.69 7.17 22.44
CA LYS A 307 -31.85 6.42 21.19
C LYS A 307 -32.63 7.27 20.18
N SER A 308 -32.25 7.23 18.92
CA SER A 308 -33.04 7.90 17.87
C SER A 308 -34.38 7.20 17.67
N GLN A 309 -35.38 7.92 17.16
CA GLN A 309 -36.73 7.38 16.93
C GLN A 309 -36.70 6.12 16.05
N GLU A 310 -35.84 6.08 15.03
CA GLU A 310 -35.66 4.91 14.16
C GLU A 310 -35.12 3.67 14.88
N GLU A 311 -34.28 3.84 15.91
CA GLU A 311 -33.76 2.71 16.69
C GLU A 311 -34.84 2.14 17.62
N LEU A 312 -35.69 3.00 18.19
CA LEU A 312 -36.84 2.60 19.00
C LEU A 312 -37.89 1.86 18.16
N ASP A 313 -38.16 2.33 16.95
CA ASP A 313 -39.12 1.69 16.04
C ASP A 313 -38.60 0.32 15.54
N LYS A 314 -37.29 0.20 15.29
CA LYS A 314 -36.67 -1.10 14.94
C LYS A 314 -36.68 -2.08 16.11
N GLU A 315 -36.54 -1.61 17.36
CA GLU A 315 -36.67 -2.46 18.54
C GLU A 315 -38.12 -2.90 18.77
N LYS A 316 -39.11 -2.01 18.62
CA LYS A 316 -40.54 -2.36 18.69
C LYS A 316 -40.93 -3.38 17.63
N ALA A 317 -40.51 -3.18 16.38
CA ALA A 317 -40.80 -4.12 15.29
C ALA A 317 -40.17 -5.51 15.52
N LYS A 318 -38.98 -5.56 16.17
CA LYS A 318 -38.35 -6.83 16.57
C LYS A 318 -39.05 -7.49 17.76
N ALA A 319 -39.57 -6.70 18.70
CA ALA A 319 -40.35 -7.20 19.84
C ALA A 319 -41.71 -7.76 19.38
N GLU A 320 -42.42 -7.07 18.49
CA GLU A 320 -43.68 -7.56 17.91
C GLU A 320 -43.49 -8.83 17.09
N LYS A 321 -42.40 -8.94 16.31
CA LYS A 321 -42.06 -10.18 15.60
C LYS A 321 -41.77 -11.36 16.54
N LYS A 322 -41.20 -11.10 17.71
CA LYS A 322 -40.98 -12.14 18.74
C LYS A 322 -42.28 -12.51 19.45
N ALA A 323 -43.14 -11.54 19.74
CA ALA A 323 -44.45 -11.79 20.35
C ALA A 323 -45.36 -12.59 19.41
N ARG A 324 -45.37 -12.30 18.09
CA ARG A 324 -46.09 -13.09 17.09
C ARG A 324 -45.56 -14.52 16.93
N LYS A 325 -44.28 -14.77 17.22
CA LYS A 325 -43.68 -16.12 17.16
C LYS A 325 -43.97 -16.98 18.39
N ASN A 326 -44.43 -16.38 19.49
CA ASN A 326 -44.65 -17.07 20.77
C ASN A 326 -46.14 -17.24 21.13
N LYS A 327 -47.08 -17.01 20.19
CA LYS A 327 -48.49 -17.38 20.42
C LYS A 327 -48.65 -18.90 20.25
N PRO A 328 -49.20 -19.62 21.24
CA PRO A 328 -49.59 -21.02 21.07
C PRO A 328 -50.80 -21.12 20.14
N ASP A 329 -50.83 -22.15 19.28
CA ASP A 329 -51.98 -22.48 18.45
C ASP A 329 -53.16 -22.90 19.35
N GLY A 330 -54.20 -22.06 19.46
CA GLY A 330 -55.43 -22.46 20.15
C GLY A 330 -56.25 -21.41 20.90
N GLU A 331 -56.23 -20.12 20.51
CA GLU A 331 -57.27 -19.17 20.97
C GLU A 331 -57.95 -18.54 19.75
N GLU A 332 -59.26 -18.75 19.65
CA GLU A 332 -60.15 -18.23 18.60
C GLU A 332 -60.01 -16.70 18.47
N GLU A 333 -60.04 -16.20 17.23
CA GLU A 333 -60.11 -14.76 16.97
C GLU A 333 -61.39 -14.20 17.61
N PRO A 334 -61.31 -13.14 18.43
CA PRO A 334 -62.52 -12.42 18.80
C PRO A 334 -63.08 -11.75 17.54
N VAL A 335 -64.33 -12.08 17.22
CA VAL A 335 -65.18 -11.46 16.20
C VAL A 335 -65.00 -9.94 16.23
N PRO A 336 -64.86 -9.25 15.08
CA PRO A 336 -64.62 -7.82 15.06
C PRO A 336 -65.82 -7.09 15.68
N GLU A 337 -65.61 -6.46 16.85
CA GLU A 337 -66.55 -5.46 17.35
C GLU A 337 -66.63 -4.33 16.32
N THR A 338 -67.83 -4.12 15.81
CA THR A 338 -68.20 -2.95 15.00
C THR A 338 -67.74 -1.69 15.72
N LYS A 339 -66.75 -0.98 15.15
CA LYS A 339 -66.35 0.35 15.61
C LYS A 339 -67.58 1.25 15.67
N LYS A 340 -68.01 1.64 16.87
CA LYS A 340 -68.85 2.82 17.04
C LYS A 340 -68.03 4.01 16.54
N LYS A 341 -68.45 4.60 15.41
CA LYS A 341 -67.89 5.86 14.88
C LYS A 341 -68.02 6.95 15.95
N ARG A 342 -67.00 7.80 16.09
CA ARG A 342 -67.10 9.03 16.88
C ARG A 342 -67.90 10.06 16.06
N LEU A 343 -68.64 10.95 16.73
CA LEU A 343 -69.44 11.99 16.07
C LEU A 343 -68.59 12.91 15.17
N ASP A 344 -67.28 12.99 15.41
CA ASP A 344 -66.37 13.86 14.66
C ASP A 344 -66.00 13.28 13.27
N ASP A 345 -66.29 12.00 13.00
CA ASP A 345 -66.02 11.35 11.70
C ASP A 345 -67.19 11.49 10.69
N LEU A 346 -68.15 12.40 10.95
CA LEU A 346 -69.35 12.61 10.11
C LEU A 346 -69.43 13.99 9.44
N GLU A 347 -68.45 14.88 9.63
CA GLU A 347 -68.52 16.26 9.10
C GLU A 347 -67.56 16.58 7.93
N GLU A 348 -66.79 15.63 7.41
CA GLU A 348 -65.97 15.83 6.20
C GLU A 348 -66.36 14.87 5.05
N GLU A 349 -67.64 14.87 4.68
CA GLU A 349 -68.05 14.49 3.32
C GLU A 349 -68.90 15.61 2.72
N THR A 350 -68.23 16.61 2.14
CA THR A 350 -68.82 17.44 1.09
C THR A 350 -67.93 17.38 -0.16
N PRO A 351 -68.47 16.95 -1.33
CA PRO A 351 -67.68 16.84 -2.55
C PRO A 351 -67.56 18.21 -3.23
N THR A 352 -66.33 18.66 -3.52
CA THR A 352 -66.12 19.73 -4.49
C THR A 352 -66.12 19.15 -5.91
N PRO A 353 -66.92 19.69 -6.84
CA PRO A 353 -67.00 19.21 -8.21
C PRO A 353 -65.78 19.65 -9.02
N THR A 354 -65.25 18.71 -9.80
CA THR A 354 -64.34 18.92 -10.93
C THR A 354 -64.97 19.82 -12.00
N PRO A 355 -64.17 20.69 -12.64
CA PRO A 355 -64.22 20.92 -14.08
C PRO A 355 -63.29 19.96 -14.83
#